data_AF-A0A9D0J517-F1
#
_entry.id   AF-A0A9D0J517-F1
#
_cell.length_a   1.000
_cell.length_b   1.000
_cell.length_c   1.000
_cell.angle_alpha   90.00
_cell.angle_beta   90.00
_cell.angle_gamma   90.00
#
_symmetry.space_group_name_H-M   'P 1'
#
loop_
_entity.id
_entity.type
_entity.pdbx_description
1 polymer ?
#
loop_
_entity_poly.entity_id
_entity_poly.type
_entity_poly.pdbx_seq_one_letter_code
_entity_poly.pdbx_strand_id
1 'polypeptide(L)' 'MAIVVFKDDNIRVKVPVGMSLRQAAMKTGASIVFGCRVGDCTECASHVS' A
#
# COMPACT_ATOMS: atom_id res chain seq x y z
N MET A 1 1.27 -15.12 6.12
CA MET A 1 0.77 -13.83 6.65
C MET A 1 1.96 -12.90 6.77
N ALA A 2 1.82 -11.66 6.31
CA ALA A 2 2.85 -10.62 6.45
C ALA A 2 2.28 -9.43 7.22
N ILE A 3 3.16 -8.64 7.84
CA ILE A 3 2.79 -7.37 8.47
C ILE A 3 3.28 -6.26 7.54
N VAL A 4 2.35 -5.39 7.12
CA VAL A 4 2.65 -4.18 6.35
C VAL A 4 2.44 -2.98 7.26
N VAL A 5 3.38 -2.04 7.21
CA VAL A 5 3.30 -0.77 7.93
C VAL A 5 3.33 0.36 6.91
N PHE A 6 2.22 1.08 6.78
CA PHE A 6 2.19 2.35 6.05
C PHE A 6 2.72 3.44 7.00
N LYS A 7 4.02 3.74 6.87
CA LYS A 7 4.75 4.58 7.83
C LYS A 7 4.17 6.00 7.91
N ASP A 8 3.84 6.59 6.77
CA ASP A 8 3.35 7.97 6.68
C ASP A 8 1.98 8.15 7.37
N ASP A 9 1.18 7.07 7.43
CA ASP A 9 -0.13 7.06 8.08
C ASP A 9 -0.11 6.45 9.49
N ASN A 10 1.04 5.94 9.93
CA ASN A 10 1.17 5.12 11.15
C ASN A 10 0.16 3.95 11.23
N ILE A 11 -0.16 3.34 10.07
CA ILE A 11 -1.09 2.21 9.98
C ILE A 11 -0.31 0.90 9.92
N ARG A 12 -0.66 -0.04 10.80
CA ARG A 12 -0.09 -1.39 10.83
C ARG A 12 -1.18 -2.42 10.57
N VAL A 13 -1.00 -3.26 9.56
CA VAL A 13 -2.01 -4.24 9.15
C VAL A 13 -1.40 -5.61 8.85
N LYS A 14 -2.12 -6.67 9.24
CA LYS A 14 -1.76 -8.05 8.91
C LYS A 14 -2.47 -8.44 7.62
N VAL A 15 -1.72 -8.87 6.62
CA VAL A 15 -2.22 -9.19 5.28
C VAL A 15 -1.85 -10.63 4.88
N PRO A 16 -2.71 -11.32 4.10
CA PRO A 16 -2.35 -12.60 3.51
C PRO A 16 -1.28 -12.41 2.43
N VAL A 17 -0.46 -13.44 2.22
CA VAL A 17 0.52 -13.44 1.11
C VAL A 17 -0.25 -13.44 -0.21
N GLY A 18 0.20 -12.64 -1.18
CA GLY A 18 -0.47 -12.45 -2.46
C GLY A 18 -1.47 -11.30 -2.50
N MET A 19 -1.85 -10.70 -1.36
CA MET A 19 -2.57 -9.42 -1.37
C MET A 19 -1.64 -8.29 -1.80
N SER A 20 -2.08 -7.47 -2.76
CA SER A 20 -1.31 -6.30 -3.20
C SER A 20 -1.29 -5.19 -2.14
N LEU A 21 -0.20 -4.40 -2.10
CA LEU A 21 -0.10 -3.22 -1.23
C LEU A 21 -1.22 -2.21 -1.50
N ARG A 22 -1.69 -2.11 -2.76
CA ARG A 22 -2.85 -1.29 -3.12
C ARG A 22 -4.13 -1.74 -2.43
N GLN A 23 -4.44 -3.04 -2.46
CA GLN A 23 -5.62 -3.56 -1.77
C GLN A 23 -5.51 -3.35 -0.26
N ALA A 24 -4.33 -3.55 0.31
CA ALA A 24 -4.09 -3.29 1.72
C ALA A 24 -4.34 -1.81 2.07
N ALA A 25 -3.79 -0.87 1.29
CA ALA A 25 -3.97 0.57 1.47
C ALA A 25 -5.43 1.00 1.38
N MET A 26 -6.15 0.52 0.36
CA MET A 26 -7.58 0.81 0.19
C MET A 26 -8.43 0.27 1.34
N LYS A 27 -8.07 -0.91 1.88
CA LYS A 27 -8.78 -1.53 3.00
C LYS A 27 -8.56 -0.77 4.32
N THR A 28 -7.38 -0.19 4.50
CA THR A 28 -7.01 0.50 5.75
C THR A 28 -7.28 2.01 5.72
N GLY A 29 -7.53 2.58 4.53
CA GLY A 29 -7.65 4.04 4.37
C GLY A 29 -6.31 4.76 4.41
N ALA A 30 -5.22 4.10 3.97
CA ALA A 30 -3.92 4.75 3.84
C ALA A 30 -3.97 5.88 2.79
N SER A 31 -3.18 6.94 3.00
CA SER A 31 -3.26 8.20 2.23
C SER A 31 -2.61 8.14 0.84
N ILE A 32 -1.91 7.05 0.53
CA ILE A 32 -1.24 6.84 -0.76
C ILE A 32 -2.21 6.97 -1.96
N VAL A 33 -1.77 7.72 -2.97
CA VAL A 33 -2.55 7.99 -4.18
C VAL A 33 -2.28 6.92 -5.25
N PHE A 34 -3.33 6.38 -5.83
CA PHE A 34 -3.25 5.46 -6.97
C PHE A 34 -3.77 6.14 -8.24
N GLY A 35 -2.85 6.74 -9.01
CA GLY A 35 -3.10 7.44 -10.27
C GLY A 35 -3.52 6.49 -11.41
N CYS A 36 -2.62 6.21 -12.35
CA CYS A 36 -2.90 5.41 -13.55
C CYS A 36 -3.34 3.97 -13.27
N ARG A 37 -2.96 3.38 -12.12
CA ARG A 37 -3.35 2.02 -11.67
C ARG A 37 -2.94 0.86 -12.58
N VAL A 38 -2.13 1.14 -13.60
CA VAL A 38 -1.62 0.17 -14.58
C VAL A 38 -0.10 0.10 -14.60
N GLY A 39 0.58 0.85 -13.70
CA GLY A 39 2.04 0.86 -13.61
C GLY A 39 2.76 1.75 -14.62
N ASP A 40 2.03 2.65 -15.27
CA ASP A 40 2.53 3.58 -16.30
C ASP A 40 2.77 5.01 -15.77
N CYS A 41 2.87 5.13 -14.44
CA CYS A 41 2.96 6.39 -13.71
C CYS A 41 3.64 6.17 -12.36
N THR A 42 3.99 7.25 -11.66
CA THR A 42 4.81 7.18 -10.44
C THR A 42 4.11 7.66 -9.17
N GLU A 43 2.82 8.02 -9.20
CA GLU A 43 2.14 8.57 -8.02
C GLU A 43 2.04 7.58 -6.86
N CYS A 44 1.97 6.27 -7.15
CA CYS A 44 1.97 5.21 -6.13
C CYS A 44 3.34 4.60 -5.86
N ALA A 45 4.43 5.26 -6.29
CA ALA A 45 5.77 4.83 -5.94
C ALA A 45 5.97 4.89 -4.42
N SER A 46 6.66 3.90 -3.85
CA SER A 46 6.88 3.81 -2.41
C SER A 46 8.28 3.29 -2.14
N HIS A 47 8.90 3.78 -1.07
CA HIS A 47 10.17 3.27 -0.59
C HIS A 47 9.94 2.11 0.38
N VAL A 48 10.62 0.99 0.17
CA VAL A 48 10.57 -0.18 1.06
C VAL A 48 11.82 -0.19 1.94
N SER A 49 11.62 -0.31 3.24
CA SER A 49 12.68 -0.28 4.27
C SER A 49 12.33 -1.16 5.45
#